data_AF-A0A5C5XF55-F1
#
_entry.id   AF-A0A5C5XF55-F1
#
_cell.length_a   1.000
_cell.length_b   1.000
_cell.length_c   1.000
_cell.angle_alpha   90.00
_cell.angle_beta   90.00
_cell.angle_gamma   90.00
#
_symmetry.space_group_name_H-M   'P 1'
#
loop_
_entity.id
_entity.type
_entity.pdbx_description
1 polymer ?
#
loop_
_entity_poly.entity_id
_entity_poly.type
_entity_poly.pdbx_seq_one_letter_code
_entity_poly.pdbx_strand_id
1 'polypeptide(L)'
;MSNDHNSNPDWSLLPSQPQKFFDLEDDFSLRDLKRSYGRLIKKFRPEQSSDEFQKIRIAYERLLQIFHDNIDTIDITRFRSPEPERHSHSNHDDSHSAVPPSERSVPKIDVCAKLQEGRPLIEIYQSLLDQNYKTEEDFLSLAVLSDVIDETAEDENFAEWLIRGINNLHSAPLLNEYLLEYSRTNIPDEQLEEWITLLANRLPPYSFSFISTPAWMQLIRAESEGLNGKVSTVRFIKLWRKITTLHAISSEYSLIYLASRLLPALTVLERGEGYQEIEYFLDSNPQFFDQNLDFEREFSEVIKYFIARSQKSFFKYESRNDFAYKLIVDYCIYDDKLEVFRRHRNLLVNNLPEILKHSPTTDNNYNQLLNEVVPWILMDASQQLIHQNDSNPKLQDLGPDEREFEEVESTFWWKHVNRVLFISCMCGCMLLMGIIGISVLGPFQSRDANVWFLLGLFSVLLGLCVGYYVNFKQGELIRQKIILNHYQASWRKKFCSEALNHGLNWQDVEHLLNQPNSENQSSSSARSRFYRLVRVDPAIQLITTLFANWMKR
;
A
#
# COMPACT_ATOMS: atom_id res chain seq x y z
N MET A 1 39.42 15.70 20.43
CA MET A 1 39.61 14.35 20.99
C MET A 1 38.94 14.32 22.35
N SER A 2 37.82 13.61 22.45
CA SER A 2 37.27 13.05 23.69
C SER A 2 36.44 11.83 23.26
N ASN A 3 37.05 10.66 23.44
CA ASN A 3 36.44 9.34 23.28
C ASN A 3 35.34 9.17 24.33
N ASP A 4 34.17 8.65 23.92
CA ASP A 4 33.40 7.63 24.66
C ASP A 4 32.10 7.29 23.89
N HIS A 5 32.21 6.42 22.89
CA HIS A 5 31.04 5.84 22.17
C HIS A 5 30.58 4.51 22.77
N ASN A 6 30.67 4.35 24.09
CA ASN A 6 30.16 3.14 24.77
C ASN A 6 29.42 3.42 26.08
N SER A 7 28.66 4.51 26.14
CA SER A 7 27.71 4.76 27.22
C SER A 7 26.46 3.88 27.02
N ASN A 8 26.19 3.01 28.00
CA ASN A 8 24.87 2.38 28.10
C ASN A 8 23.82 3.49 28.33
N PRO A 9 22.64 3.41 27.69
CA PRO A 9 21.62 4.44 27.87
C PRO A 9 21.16 4.49 29.32
N ASP A 10 20.95 5.71 29.84
CA ASP A 10 20.50 5.90 31.22
C ASP A 10 18.99 5.62 31.33
N TRP A 11 18.67 4.40 31.73
CA TRP A 11 17.30 3.92 31.90
C TRP A 11 16.49 4.67 32.94
N SER A 12 17.13 5.42 33.86
CA SER A 12 16.43 6.21 34.87
C SER A 12 15.68 7.41 34.29
N LEU A 13 16.00 7.79 33.04
CA LEU A 13 15.35 8.86 32.29
C LEU A 13 13.98 8.46 31.72
N LEU A 14 13.67 7.16 31.64
CA LEU A 14 12.34 6.68 31.24
C LEU A 14 11.47 6.42 32.47
N PRO A 15 10.18 6.83 32.47
CA PRO A 15 9.39 7.37 31.36
C PRO A 15 9.32 8.92 31.33
N SER A 16 10.05 9.62 32.20
CA SER A 16 9.87 11.05 32.46
C SER A 16 10.50 11.97 31.42
N GLN A 17 11.65 11.60 30.86
CA GLN A 17 12.45 12.41 29.92
C GLN A 17 12.91 11.59 28.72
N PRO A 18 11.99 11.13 27.85
CA PRO A 18 12.33 10.29 26.69
C PRO A 18 13.27 11.00 25.69
N GLN A 19 13.22 12.32 25.55
CA GLN A 19 14.10 13.08 24.64
C GLN A 19 15.59 12.90 25.02
N LYS A 20 15.91 13.11 26.30
CA LYS A 20 17.26 12.92 26.84
C LYS A 20 17.72 11.48 26.83
N PHE A 21 16.78 10.52 27.00
CA PHE A 21 17.08 9.10 26.86
C PHE A 21 17.58 8.74 25.45
N PHE A 22 17.03 9.38 24.42
CA PHE A 22 17.49 9.23 23.04
C PHE A 22 18.65 10.16 22.67
N ASP A 23 19.22 10.92 23.62
CA ASP A 23 20.30 11.88 23.37
C ASP A 23 19.93 12.88 22.27
N LEU A 24 18.70 13.40 22.35
CA LEU A 24 18.12 14.34 21.39
C LEU A 24 18.18 15.76 21.96
N GLU A 25 18.53 16.73 21.10
CA GLU A 25 18.48 18.17 21.39
C GLU A 25 17.02 18.66 21.51
N ASP A 26 16.78 19.83 22.12
CA ASP A 26 15.41 20.30 22.41
C ASP A 26 14.58 20.58 21.13
N ASP A 27 15.22 20.78 19.99
CA ASP A 27 14.66 21.00 18.64
C ASP A 27 14.89 19.82 17.68
N PHE A 28 15.06 18.61 18.22
CA PHE A 28 15.37 17.41 17.43
C PHE A 28 14.39 17.16 16.27
N SER A 29 14.93 16.74 15.13
CA SER A 29 14.12 16.34 13.99
C SER A 29 13.62 14.90 14.13
N LEU A 30 12.54 14.55 13.42
CA LEU A 30 12.06 13.15 13.33
C LEU A 30 13.16 12.19 12.87
N ARG A 31 14.10 12.69 12.05
CA ARG A 31 15.27 11.96 11.57
C ARG A 31 16.21 11.61 12.71
N ASP A 32 16.45 12.53 13.64
CA ASP A 32 17.33 12.31 14.80
C ASP A 32 16.73 11.30 15.78
N LEU A 33 15.41 11.39 16.01
CA LEU A 33 14.66 10.42 16.80
C LEU A 33 14.72 9.01 16.19
N LYS A 34 14.44 8.86 14.89
CA LYS A 34 14.51 7.57 14.18
C LYS A 34 15.92 6.99 14.18
N ARG A 35 16.94 7.83 14.01
CA ARG A 35 18.35 7.41 14.03
C ARG A 35 18.76 6.93 15.42
N SER A 36 18.38 7.65 16.47
CA SER A 36 18.69 7.25 17.84
C SER A 36 17.97 5.97 18.25
N TYR A 37 16.69 5.84 17.90
CA TYR A 37 15.91 4.61 18.05
C TYR A 37 16.55 3.44 17.31
N GLY A 38 16.92 3.63 16.04
CA GLY A 38 17.60 2.63 15.22
C GLY A 38 18.92 2.12 15.82
N ARG A 39 19.70 3.00 16.46
CA ARG A 39 20.92 2.60 17.20
C ARG A 39 20.58 1.72 18.40
N LEU A 40 19.55 2.07 19.17
CA LEU A 40 19.18 1.36 20.39
C LEU A 40 18.55 -0.01 20.11
N ILE A 41 17.69 -0.14 19.10
CA ILE A 41 17.08 -1.45 18.76
C ILE A 41 18.07 -2.45 18.13
N LYS A 42 19.13 -1.95 17.47
CA LYS A 42 20.22 -2.80 16.98
C LYS A 42 21.02 -3.42 18.14
N LYS A 43 21.14 -2.68 19.25
CA LYS A 43 21.84 -3.09 20.48
C LYS A 43 20.94 -3.93 21.41
N PHE A 44 19.68 -3.56 21.56
CA PHE A 44 18.69 -4.24 22.42
C PHE A 44 17.66 -4.97 21.55
N ARG A 45 18.05 -6.14 21.02
CA ARG A 45 17.16 -6.94 20.18
C ARG A 45 16.07 -7.63 21.02
N PRO A 46 14.84 -7.78 20.50
CA PRO A 46 13.72 -8.37 21.24
C PRO A 46 13.98 -9.81 21.71
N GLU A 47 14.82 -10.55 20.98
CA GLU A 47 15.21 -11.93 21.32
C GLU A 47 16.16 -12.03 22.52
N GLN A 48 16.86 -10.93 22.85
CA GLN A 48 17.92 -10.90 23.86
C GLN A 48 17.56 -10.00 25.07
N SER A 49 16.71 -8.99 24.87
CA SER A 49 16.35 -7.99 25.89
C SER A 49 14.93 -7.44 25.62
N SER A 50 13.91 -8.27 25.88
CA SER A 50 12.51 -7.94 25.55
C SER A 50 11.98 -6.73 26.32
N ASP A 51 12.35 -6.62 27.61
CA ASP A 51 11.83 -5.60 28.51
C ASP A 51 12.42 -4.21 28.19
N GLU A 52 13.71 -4.19 27.88
CA GLU A 52 14.44 -3.01 27.40
C GLU A 52 13.91 -2.55 26.04
N PHE A 53 13.67 -3.48 25.11
CA PHE A 53 13.11 -3.17 23.79
C PHE A 53 11.70 -2.53 23.91
N GLN A 54 10.86 -3.08 24.79
CA GLN A 54 9.52 -2.54 25.00
C GLN A 54 9.54 -1.13 25.62
N LYS A 55 10.46 -0.86 26.56
CA LYS A 55 10.67 0.48 27.11
C LYS A 55 11.16 1.48 26.06
N ILE A 56 12.09 1.08 25.19
CA ILE A 56 12.58 1.91 24.07
C ILE A 56 11.43 2.20 23.10
N ARG A 57 10.61 1.20 22.76
CA ARG A 57 9.46 1.35 21.86
C ARG A 57 8.41 2.31 22.41
N ILE A 58 8.03 2.18 23.68
CA ILE A 58 7.05 3.08 24.33
C ILE A 58 7.57 4.52 24.35
N ALA A 59 8.86 4.71 24.63
CA ALA A 59 9.48 6.04 24.62
C ALA A 59 9.51 6.67 23.21
N TYR A 60 9.79 5.86 22.19
CA TYR A 60 9.78 6.29 20.79
C TYR A 60 8.38 6.67 20.32
N GLU A 61 7.37 5.82 20.56
CA GLU A 61 5.97 6.07 20.19
C GLU A 61 5.44 7.36 20.85
N ARG A 62 5.82 7.62 22.11
CA ARG A 62 5.45 8.84 22.81
C ARG A 62 6.05 10.11 22.20
N LEU A 63 7.32 10.06 21.77
CA LEU A 63 7.95 11.20 21.09
C LEU A 63 7.41 11.40 19.67
N LEU A 64 7.09 10.30 18.99
CA LEU A 64 6.44 10.34 17.68
C LEU A 64 5.07 11.02 17.76
N GLN A 65 4.29 10.73 18.81
CA GLN A 65 2.99 11.35 19.05
C GLN A 65 3.12 12.86 19.31
N ILE A 66 4.07 13.28 20.15
CA ILE A 66 4.36 14.70 20.40
C ILE A 66 4.79 15.42 19.11
N PHE A 67 5.51 14.74 18.21
CA PHE A 67 5.93 15.29 16.93
C PHE A 67 4.75 15.45 15.97
N HIS A 68 3.85 14.46 15.88
CA HIS A 68 2.64 14.54 15.06
C HIS A 68 1.66 15.62 15.56
N ASP A 69 1.47 15.75 16.87
CA ASP A 69 0.60 16.77 17.46
C ASP A 69 1.10 18.21 17.19
N ASN A 70 2.42 18.39 16.99
CA ASN A 70 3.03 19.68 16.63
C ASN A 70 3.03 19.98 15.12
N ILE A 71 2.82 18.98 14.25
CA ILE A 71 2.74 19.18 12.78
C ILE A 71 1.39 19.79 12.37
N ASP A 72 0.31 19.51 13.10
CA ASP A 72 -1.03 20.04 12.78
C ASP A 72 -1.17 21.56 12.97
N THR A 73 -0.17 22.23 13.57
CA THR A 73 -0.20 23.68 13.82
C THR A 73 0.80 24.50 13.00
N ILE A 74 1.74 23.87 12.27
CA ILE A 74 2.80 24.58 11.55
C ILE A 74 2.98 23.96 10.15
N ASP A 75 2.79 24.80 9.12
CA ASP A 75 3.25 24.65 7.73
C ASP A 75 2.38 23.93 6.68
N ILE A 76 1.44 24.69 6.11
CA ILE A 76 1.06 24.58 4.68
C ILE A 76 1.97 25.48 3.80
N THR A 77 2.89 26.26 4.39
CA THR A 77 3.69 27.27 3.70
C THR A 77 5.15 26.91 3.42
N ARG A 78 5.70 25.83 4.00
CA ARG A 78 7.10 25.39 3.75
C ARG A 78 7.28 24.32 2.66
N PHE A 79 6.23 23.84 1.99
CA PHE A 79 6.36 22.82 0.93
C PHE A 79 6.68 23.39 -0.47
N ARG A 80 7.29 24.57 -0.54
CA ARG A 80 8.09 24.98 -1.71
C ARG A 80 9.55 24.68 -1.39
N SER A 81 10.16 23.84 -2.20
CA SER A 81 11.56 23.41 -2.14
C SER A 81 12.50 24.50 -1.60
N PRO A 82 13.38 24.19 -0.63
CA PRO A 82 14.59 24.98 -0.45
C PRO A 82 15.46 24.74 -1.69
N GLU A 83 15.55 25.76 -2.53
CA GLU A 83 16.63 25.93 -3.49
C GLU A 83 17.97 25.75 -2.72
N PRO A 84 18.94 24.99 -3.24
CA PRO A 84 20.15 24.71 -2.49
C PRO A 84 20.95 26.00 -2.30
N GLU A 85 20.99 26.50 -1.06
CA GLU A 85 21.86 27.59 -0.63
C GLU A 85 23.32 27.20 -0.87
N ARG A 86 23.85 27.59 -2.04
CA ARG A 86 25.28 27.63 -2.28
C ARG A 86 25.89 28.61 -1.29
N HIS A 87 26.70 28.06 -0.39
CA HIS A 87 27.61 28.82 0.44
C HIS A 87 28.55 29.65 -0.45
N SER A 88 28.37 30.97 -0.45
CA SER A 88 29.34 31.92 -0.97
C SER A 88 29.79 32.82 0.17
N HIS A 89 30.87 32.40 0.83
CA HIS A 89 31.75 33.34 1.51
C HIS A 89 32.50 34.16 0.45
N SER A 90 32.17 35.45 0.31
CA SER A 90 33.20 36.47 0.04
C SER A 90 32.69 37.86 0.42
N ASN A 91 33.40 38.48 1.36
CA ASN A 91 33.36 39.92 1.60
C ASN A 91 33.85 40.64 0.33
N HIS A 92 33.06 41.58 -0.20
CA HIS A 92 33.58 42.88 -0.62
C HIS A 92 32.42 43.86 -0.84
N ASP A 93 32.45 44.94 -0.06
CA ASP A 93 31.85 46.23 -0.41
C ASP A 93 32.27 46.62 -1.83
N ASP A 94 31.31 46.93 -2.71
CA ASP A 94 31.25 48.23 -3.37
C ASP A 94 30.01 48.37 -4.27
N SER A 95 29.38 49.53 -4.13
CA SER A 95 28.26 50.03 -4.91
C SER A 95 28.49 49.94 -6.41
N HIS A 96 27.67 49.17 -7.12
CA HIS A 96 27.15 49.56 -8.44
C HIS A 96 25.76 48.97 -8.65
N SER A 97 24.75 49.85 -8.73
CA SER A 97 23.42 49.55 -9.25
C SER A 97 23.53 48.94 -10.65
N ALA A 98 23.43 47.62 -10.74
CA ALA A 98 23.15 46.94 -11.99
C ALA A 98 21.63 46.76 -12.11
N VAL A 99 21.03 47.59 -12.96
CA VAL A 99 19.66 47.44 -13.45
C VAL A 99 19.49 46.01 -14.01
N PRO A 100 18.42 45.27 -13.64
CA PRO A 100 18.16 43.96 -14.25
C PRO A 100 17.95 44.15 -15.76
N PRO A 101 18.53 43.29 -16.63
CA PRO A 101 18.36 43.45 -18.06
C PRO A 101 16.88 43.29 -18.39
N SER A 102 16.30 44.42 -18.83
CA SER A 102 14.97 44.53 -19.39
C SER A 102 14.72 43.41 -20.41
N GLU A 103 13.61 42.70 -20.22
CA GLU A 103 12.98 41.78 -21.16
C GLU A 103 12.95 42.42 -22.56
N ARG A 104 13.96 42.13 -23.39
CA ARG A 104 13.85 42.35 -24.82
C ARG A 104 12.85 41.32 -25.33
N SER A 105 11.68 41.78 -25.72
CA SER A 105 10.68 41.00 -26.45
C SER A 105 11.30 40.49 -27.76
N VAL A 106 11.83 39.26 -27.70
CA VAL A 106 12.24 38.54 -28.90
C VAL A 106 10.97 38.28 -29.72
N PRO A 107 10.97 38.53 -31.04
CA PRO A 107 9.81 38.23 -31.88
C PRO A 107 9.54 36.73 -31.86
N LYS A 108 8.53 36.33 -31.08
CA LYS A 108 8.03 34.95 -31.01
C LYS A 108 7.32 34.62 -32.32
N ILE A 109 7.68 33.52 -32.96
CA ILE A 109 6.98 33.02 -34.13
C ILE A 109 5.77 32.23 -33.62
N ASP A 110 4.57 32.74 -33.86
CA ASP A 110 3.35 31.99 -33.59
C ASP A 110 3.09 31.00 -34.73
N VAL A 111 3.48 29.75 -34.50
CA VAL A 111 3.34 28.64 -35.45
C VAL A 111 1.88 28.39 -35.81
N CYS A 112 0.98 28.45 -34.83
CA CYS A 112 -0.46 28.26 -35.03
C CYS A 112 -1.08 29.36 -35.89
N ALA A 113 -0.70 30.62 -35.64
CA ALA A 113 -1.16 31.74 -36.47
C ALA A 113 -0.65 31.62 -37.92
N LYS A 114 0.63 31.28 -38.13
CA LYS A 114 1.20 31.11 -39.48
C LYS A 114 0.59 29.95 -40.26
N LEU A 115 0.18 28.88 -39.56
CA LEU A 115 -0.59 27.77 -40.16
C LEU A 115 -1.98 28.23 -40.60
N GLN A 116 -2.67 29.02 -39.77
CA GLN A 116 -3.98 29.58 -40.11
C GLN A 116 -3.94 30.58 -41.26
N GLU A 117 -2.81 31.26 -41.45
CA GLU A 117 -2.53 32.12 -42.61
C GLU A 117 -2.24 31.34 -43.91
N GLY A 118 -2.17 30.01 -43.86
CA GLY A 118 -1.96 29.14 -45.03
C GLY A 118 -0.53 29.09 -45.53
N ARG A 119 0.47 29.43 -44.70
CA ARG A 119 1.89 29.33 -45.09
C ARG A 119 2.32 27.86 -45.22
N PRO A 120 3.19 27.52 -46.20
CA PRO A 120 3.76 26.18 -46.30
C PRO A 120 4.54 25.76 -45.06
N LEU A 121 4.39 24.51 -44.62
CA LEU A 121 5.05 23.96 -43.42
C LEU A 121 6.58 24.10 -43.47
N ILE A 122 7.18 23.89 -44.64
CA ILE A 122 8.62 24.00 -44.86
C ILE A 122 9.15 25.42 -44.59
N GLU A 123 8.39 26.46 -44.94
CA GLU A 123 8.79 27.85 -44.70
C GLU A 123 8.70 28.19 -43.21
N ILE A 124 7.70 27.64 -42.51
CA ILE A 124 7.57 27.78 -41.06
C ILE A 124 8.74 27.10 -40.36
N TYR A 125 9.07 25.87 -40.77
CA TYR A 125 10.20 25.10 -40.26
C TYR A 125 11.54 25.82 -40.44
N GLN A 126 11.84 26.30 -41.65
CA GLN A 126 13.04 27.11 -41.91
C GLN A 126 13.07 28.39 -41.08
N SER A 127 11.92 29.08 -40.94
CA SER A 127 11.85 30.30 -40.14
C SER A 127 12.11 30.07 -38.65
N LEU A 128 11.77 28.89 -38.11
CA LEU A 128 12.09 28.49 -36.75
C LEU A 128 13.57 28.09 -36.63
N LEU A 129 14.13 27.38 -37.62
CA LEU A 129 15.56 27.04 -37.65
C LEU A 129 16.44 28.29 -37.58
N ASP A 130 16.11 29.32 -38.36
CA ASP A 130 16.87 30.57 -38.47
C ASP A 130 16.80 31.46 -37.20
N GLN A 131 15.94 31.15 -36.23
CA GLN A 131 15.89 31.91 -34.97
C GLN A 131 17.12 31.65 -34.10
N ASN A 132 17.81 32.73 -33.72
CA ASN A 132 18.99 32.68 -32.83
C ASN A 132 18.67 32.25 -31.39
N TYR A 133 17.46 32.55 -30.90
CA TYR A 133 16.99 32.15 -29.58
C TYR A 133 15.68 31.39 -29.73
N LYS A 134 15.61 30.20 -29.14
CA LYS A 134 14.47 29.28 -29.22
C LYS A 134 13.94 29.01 -27.81
N THR A 135 12.62 28.97 -27.68
CA THR A 135 11.89 28.60 -26.46
C THR A 135 11.54 27.10 -26.47
N GLU A 136 11.00 26.57 -25.37
CA GLU A 136 10.51 25.18 -25.32
C GLU A 136 9.44 24.91 -26.40
N GLU A 137 8.52 25.85 -26.62
CA GLU A 137 7.49 25.73 -27.65
C GLU A 137 8.08 25.70 -29.07
N ASP A 138 9.17 26.44 -29.32
CA ASP A 138 9.83 26.46 -30.62
C ASP A 138 10.51 25.11 -30.90
N PHE A 139 11.18 24.51 -29.90
CA PHE A 139 11.75 23.17 -30.02
C PHE A 139 10.69 22.08 -30.20
N LEU A 140 9.56 22.17 -29.49
CA LEU A 140 8.43 21.28 -29.68
C LEU A 140 7.83 21.41 -31.08
N SER A 141 7.68 22.65 -31.56
CA SER A 141 7.19 22.91 -32.91
C SER A 141 8.13 22.37 -33.98
N LEU A 142 9.45 22.51 -33.79
CA LEU A 142 10.45 21.91 -34.68
C LEU A 142 10.35 20.37 -34.70
N ALA A 143 10.18 19.75 -33.53
CA ALA A 143 10.01 18.29 -33.40
C ALA A 143 8.75 17.79 -34.13
N VAL A 144 7.61 18.47 -33.95
CA VAL A 144 6.36 18.09 -34.63
C VAL A 144 6.47 18.32 -36.14
N LEU A 145 7.06 19.43 -36.56
CA LEU A 145 7.21 19.74 -37.98
C LEU A 145 8.20 18.81 -38.68
N SER A 146 9.27 18.34 -38.01
CA SER A 146 10.24 17.41 -38.62
C SER A 146 9.60 16.08 -38.98
N ASP A 147 8.68 15.56 -38.15
CA ASP A 147 7.96 14.30 -38.44
C ASP A 147 6.94 14.44 -39.59
N VAL A 148 6.45 15.65 -39.86
CA VAL A 148 5.44 15.90 -40.91
C VAL A 148 6.08 16.22 -42.26
N ILE A 149 7.29 16.79 -42.27
CA ILE A 149 7.96 17.30 -43.47
C ILE A 149 8.96 16.26 -44.03
N ASP A 150 8.59 14.97 -43.96
CA ASP A 150 9.30 13.71 -44.28
C ASP A 150 10.34 13.69 -45.44
N GLU A 151 10.39 14.71 -46.31
CA GLU A 151 11.26 14.80 -47.49
C GLU A 151 12.47 15.74 -47.38
N THR A 152 12.65 16.54 -46.31
CA THR A 152 13.78 17.52 -46.23
C THR A 152 14.51 17.61 -44.88
N ALA A 153 14.06 16.89 -43.85
CA ALA A 153 14.77 16.87 -42.57
C ALA A 153 15.99 15.95 -42.66
N GLU A 154 17.11 16.48 -43.12
CA GLU A 154 18.40 15.84 -42.91
C GLU A 154 18.61 15.69 -41.39
N ASP A 155 18.64 14.42 -40.95
CA ASP A 155 19.22 13.87 -39.73
C ASP A 155 18.50 14.00 -38.36
N GLU A 156 17.54 14.89 -38.12
CA GLU A 156 16.90 15.04 -36.78
C GLU A 156 15.39 14.69 -36.76
N ASN A 157 15.04 13.58 -36.10
CA ASN A 157 13.65 13.15 -35.85
C ASN A 157 13.01 13.86 -34.63
N PHE A 158 11.71 13.62 -34.37
CA PHE A 158 10.98 14.19 -33.23
C PHE A 158 11.75 14.15 -31.90
N ALA A 159 12.29 12.98 -31.54
CA ALA A 159 13.02 12.79 -30.28
C ALA A 159 14.34 13.58 -30.24
N GLU A 160 15.06 13.67 -31.36
CA GLU A 160 16.32 14.40 -31.45
C GLU A 160 16.14 15.91 -31.22
N TRP A 161 15.06 16.49 -31.74
CA TRP A 161 14.71 17.89 -31.48
C TRP A 161 14.39 18.16 -30.00
N LEU A 162 13.68 17.26 -29.34
CA LEU A 162 13.40 17.38 -27.90
C LEU A 162 14.69 17.30 -27.07
N ILE A 163 15.56 16.33 -27.35
CA ILE A 163 16.86 16.17 -26.67
C ILE A 163 17.73 17.42 -26.86
N ARG A 164 17.77 17.95 -28.08
CA ARG A 164 18.50 19.17 -28.41
C ARG A 164 17.96 20.37 -27.63
N GLY A 165 16.64 20.50 -27.51
CA GLY A 165 16.01 21.54 -26.69
C GLY A 165 16.37 21.42 -25.21
N ILE A 166 16.31 20.22 -24.64
CA ILE A 166 16.67 19.96 -23.23
C ILE A 166 18.13 20.32 -22.94
N ASN A 167 19.06 20.08 -23.88
CA ASN A 167 20.47 20.42 -23.71
C ASN A 167 20.76 21.92 -23.85
N ASN A 168 20.00 22.61 -24.69
CA ASN A 168 20.22 24.04 -24.95
C ASN A 168 19.58 24.93 -23.88
N LEU A 169 18.52 24.45 -23.22
CA LEU A 169 17.77 25.20 -22.22
C LEU A 169 18.20 24.79 -20.81
N HIS A 170 18.33 25.76 -19.89
CA HIS A 170 18.76 25.49 -18.51
C HIS A 170 17.69 24.73 -17.71
N SER A 171 16.42 24.87 -18.09
CA SER A 171 15.26 24.15 -17.57
C SER A 171 14.26 23.98 -18.71
N ALA A 172 13.81 22.75 -18.94
CA ALA A 172 12.87 22.43 -20.03
C ALA A 172 11.80 21.41 -19.58
N PRO A 173 10.93 21.75 -18.60
CA PRO A 173 9.92 20.83 -18.07
C PRO A 173 8.98 20.29 -19.15
N LEU A 174 8.54 21.13 -20.11
CA LEU A 174 7.60 20.71 -21.15
C LEU A 174 8.26 19.67 -22.07
N LEU A 175 9.50 19.94 -22.50
CA LEU A 175 10.23 19.01 -23.36
C LEU A 175 10.54 17.69 -22.65
N ASN A 176 10.87 17.73 -21.35
CA ASN A 176 11.06 16.52 -20.55
C ASN A 176 9.78 15.68 -20.47
N GLU A 177 8.60 16.31 -20.34
CA GLU A 177 7.31 15.61 -20.30
C GLU A 177 6.97 14.94 -21.63
N TYR A 178 7.14 15.64 -22.76
CA TYR A 178 6.90 15.04 -24.08
C TYR A 178 7.89 13.93 -24.40
N LEU A 179 9.16 14.08 -24.04
CA LEU A 179 10.17 13.05 -24.27
C LEU A 179 9.94 11.82 -23.38
N LEU A 180 9.46 12.02 -22.15
CA LEU A 180 9.02 10.93 -21.26
C LEU A 180 7.85 10.15 -21.90
N GLU A 181 6.84 10.86 -22.40
CA GLU A 181 5.67 10.23 -23.02
C GLU A 181 6.03 9.51 -24.32
N TYR A 182 6.93 10.07 -25.11
CA TYR A 182 7.51 9.41 -26.28
C TYR A 182 8.22 8.11 -25.89
N SER A 183 9.04 8.15 -24.82
CA SER A 183 9.73 6.97 -24.31
C SER A 183 8.79 5.88 -23.77
N ARG A 184 7.56 6.23 -23.38
CA ARG A 184 6.55 5.27 -22.91
C ARG A 184 5.78 4.58 -24.03
N THR A 185 5.60 5.25 -25.17
CA THR A 185 4.61 4.85 -26.18
C THR A 185 5.21 4.35 -27.49
N ASN A 186 6.37 4.87 -27.91
CA ASN A 186 6.86 4.69 -29.28
C ASN A 186 8.10 3.80 -29.41
N ILE A 187 8.69 3.33 -28.30
CA ILE A 187 9.94 2.55 -28.33
C ILE A 187 9.65 1.04 -28.25
N PRO A 188 9.97 0.26 -29.29
CA PRO A 188 9.80 -1.19 -29.28
C PRO A 188 10.90 -1.89 -28.45
N ASP A 189 10.61 -3.10 -27.97
CA ASP A 189 11.47 -3.86 -27.06
C ASP A 189 12.89 -4.14 -27.63
N GLU A 190 12.98 -4.28 -28.95
CA GLU A 190 14.25 -4.52 -29.65
C GLU A 190 15.18 -3.29 -29.61
N GLN A 191 14.61 -2.09 -29.52
CA GLN A 191 15.35 -0.81 -29.59
C GLN A 191 15.65 -0.20 -28.22
N LEU A 192 15.17 -0.80 -27.12
CA LEU A 192 15.34 -0.25 -25.76
C LEU A 192 16.81 -0.02 -25.38
N GLU A 193 17.73 -0.92 -25.74
CA GLU A 193 19.16 -0.77 -25.43
C GLU A 193 19.81 0.42 -26.16
N GLU A 194 19.42 0.62 -27.42
CA GLU A 194 19.90 1.72 -28.24
C GLU A 194 19.34 3.05 -27.74
N TRP A 195 18.03 3.07 -27.41
CA TRP A 195 17.35 4.23 -26.85
C TRP A 195 17.94 4.66 -25.51
N ILE A 196 18.10 3.74 -24.54
CA ILE A 196 18.70 4.06 -23.24
C ILE A 196 20.15 4.53 -23.41
N THR A 197 20.93 3.93 -24.32
CA THR A 197 22.29 4.37 -24.61
C THR A 197 22.30 5.78 -25.20
N LEU A 198 21.36 6.10 -26.11
CA LEU A 198 21.23 7.41 -26.72
C LEU A 198 20.90 8.47 -25.67
N LEU A 199 19.91 8.21 -24.82
CA LEU A 199 19.51 9.11 -23.73
C LEU A 199 20.68 9.33 -22.76
N ALA A 200 21.40 8.28 -22.38
CA ALA A 200 22.55 8.40 -21.50
C ALA A 200 23.66 9.29 -22.10
N ASN A 201 23.93 9.15 -23.40
CA ASN A 201 24.99 9.93 -24.03
C ASN A 201 24.59 11.39 -24.28
N ARG A 202 23.30 11.67 -24.46
CA ARG A 202 22.83 12.96 -24.95
C ARG A 202 22.07 13.79 -23.92
N LEU A 203 21.60 13.25 -22.81
CA LEU A 203 20.83 14.02 -21.82
C LEU A 203 21.66 14.40 -20.58
N PRO A 204 21.32 15.51 -19.91
CA PRO A 204 21.82 15.80 -18.58
C PRO A 204 21.41 14.68 -17.60
N PRO A 205 22.23 14.37 -16.59
CA PRO A 205 22.00 13.21 -15.72
C PRO A 205 20.63 13.17 -15.02
N TYR A 206 20.09 14.33 -14.60
CA TYR A 206 18.77 14.41 -13.99
C TYR A 206 17.66 14.01 -14.98
N SER A 207 17.62 14.66 -16.15
CA SER A 207 16.68 14.33 -17.23
C SER A 207 16.83 12.89 -17.69
N PHE A 208 18.07 12.38 -17.80
CA PHE A 208 18.32 10.97 -18.13
C PHE A 208 17.63 10.02 -17.15
N SER A 209 17.86 10.19 -15.84
CA SER A 209 17.29 9.29 -14.83
C SER A 209 15.77 9.27 -14.86
N PHE A 210 15.15 10.43 -15.01
CA PHE A 210 13.70 10.56 -15.09
C PHE A 210 13.12 9.95 -16.38
N ILE A 211 13.66 10.35 -17.55
CA ILE A 211 13.12 9.99 -18.87
C ILE A 211 13.41 8.54 -19.24
N SER A 212 14.55 7.98 -18.80
CA SER A 212 14.90 6.59 -19.12
C SER A 212 14.20 5.56 -18.24
N THR A 213 13.61 5.97 -17.09
CA THR A 213 12.97 5.05 -16.13
C THR A 213 11.93 4.13 -16.80
N PRO A 214 10.97 4.62 -17.63
CA PRO A 214 10.02 3.75 -18.30
C PRO A 214 10.66 2.71 -19.23
N ALA A 215 11.71 3.10 -19.97
CA ALA A 215 12.43 2.18 -20.86
C ALA A 215 13.16 1.08 -20.08
N TRP A 216 13.73 1.40 -18.92
CA TRP A 216 14.31 0.40 -18.01
C TRP A 216 13.24 -0.55 -17.45
N MET A 217 12.07 -0.04 -17.06
CA MET A 217 10.96 -0.86 -16.57
C MET A 217 10.41 -1.79 -17.66
N GLN A 218 10.32 -1.30 -18.90
CA GLN A 218 9.93 -2.11 -20.06
C GLN A 218 10.97 -3.20 -20.36
N LEU A 219 12.28 -2.89 -20.27
CA LEU A 219 13.34 -3.87 -20.43
C LEU A 219 13.25 -4.99 -19.39
N ILE A 220 13.05 -4.61 -18.11
CA ILE A 220 12.86 -5.55 -17.00
C ILE A 220 11.63 -6.44 -17.25
N ARG A 221 10.53 -5.86 -17.75
CA ARG A 221 9.31 -6.61 -18.09
C ARG A 221 9.54 -7.59 -19.24
N ALA A 222 10.13 -7.15 -20.34
CA ALA A 222 10.41 -7.99 -21.50
C ALA A 222 11.28 -9.20 -21.12
N GLU A 223 12.28 -9.01 -20.24
CA GLU A 223 13.11 -10.10 -19.71
C GLU A 223 12.35 -11.05 -18.76
N SER A 224 11.28 -10.57 -18.11
CA SER A 224 10.42 -11.39 -17.25
C SER A 224 9.40 -12.25 -18.01
N GLU A 225 8.85 -11.74 -19.12
CA GLU A 225 7.82 -12.42 -19.90
C GLU A 225 8.42 -13.41 -20.92
N GLY A 226 9.63 -13.15 -21.42
CA GLY A 226 10.25 -13.88 -22.53
C GLY A 226 10.77 -15.29 -22.23
N LEU A 227 10.78 -15.75 -20.97
CA LEU A 227 11.39 -17.02 -20.60
C LEU A 227 10.51 -17.78 -19.62
N ASN A 228 9.82 -18.83 -20.11
CA ASN A 228 9.08 -19.88 -19.38
C ASN A 228 9.63 -20.20 -17.96
N GLY A 229 9.40 -19.31 -16.99
CA GLY A 229 9.87 -19.41 -15.61
C GLY A 229 11.37 -19.21 -15.34
N LYS A 230 12.18 -18.66 -16.26
CA LYS A 230 13.60 -18.31 -16.00
C LYS A 230 13.89 -16.85 -16.32
N VAL A 231 13.76 -15.97 -15.35
CA VAL A 231 14.13 -14.56 -15.50
C VAL A 231 15.65 -14.47 -15.74
N SER A 232 16.06 -13.92 -16.89
CA SER A 232 17.46 -13.67 -17.22
C SER A 232 17.68 -12.16 -17.31
N THR A 233 18.33 -11.58 -16.30
CA THR A 233 18.63 -10.12 -16.23
C THR A 233 19.88 -9.72 -17.00
N VAL A 234 20.31 -10.52 -17.98
CA VAL A 234 21.63 -10.38 -18.63
C VAL A 234 21.72 -9.12 -19.47
N ARG A 235 20.66 -8.75 -20.22
CA ARG A 235 20.68 -7.51 -21.03
C ARG A 235 20.66 -6.31 -20.10
N PHE A 236 19.81 -6.35 -19.07
CA PHE A 236 19.75 -5.33 -18.02
C PHE A 236 21.13 -5.08 -17.38
N ILE A 237 21.80 -6.11 -16.86
CA ILE A 237 23.09 -5.96 -16.16
C ILE A 237 24.16 -5.40 -17.10
N LYS A 238 24.24 -5.93 -18.32
CA LYS A 238 25.23 -5.47 -19.30
C LYS A 238 25.03 -3.99 -19.61
N LEU A 239 23.79 -3.56 -19.79
CA LEU A 239 23.45 -2.17 -20.06
C LEU A 239 23.70 -1.30 -18.82
N TRP A 240 23.30 -1.75 -17.62
CA TRP A 240 23.50 -1.05 -16.35
C TRP A 240 24.99 -0.78 -16.10
N ARG A 241 25.85 -1.78 -16.25
CA ARG A 241 27.31 -1.63 -16.13
C ARG A 241 27.87 -0.65 -17.16
N LYS A 242 27.41 -0.70 -18.41
CA LYS A 242 27.81 0.25 -19.44
C LYS A 242 27.43 1.69 -19.06
N ILE A 243 26.19 1.93 -18.64
CA ILE A 243 25.70 3.28 -18.30
C ILE A 243 26.36 3.81 -17.02
N THR A 244 26.48 3.00 -15.98
CA THR A 244 27.14 3.42 -14.73
C THR A 244 28.59 3.80 -14.98
N THR A 245 29.33 3.10 -15.85
CA THR A 245 30.69 3.53 -16.22
C THR A 245 30.72 4.84 -17.00
N LEU A 246 29.73 5.12 -17.85
CA LEU A 246 29.61 6.38 -18.60
C LEU A 246 29.29 7.57 -17.68
N HIS A 247 28.49 7.34 -16.63
CA HIS A 247 27.98 8.37 -15.73
C HIS A 247 28.73 8.47 -14.39
N ALA A 248 29.76 7.65 -14.17
CA ALA A 248 30.55 7.59 -12.94
C ALA A 248 31.23 8.93 -12.54
N ILE A 249 31.15 9.96 -13.38
CA ILE A 249 31.88 11.22 -13.22
C ILE A 249 30.94 12.44 -13.07
N SER A 250 29.65 12.38 -13.48
CA SER A 250 28.85 13.60 -13.70
C SER A 250 27.66 13.83 -12.76
N SER A 251 26.99 12.80 -12.21
CA SER A 251 26.15 12.96 -11.01
C SER A 251 25.75 11.62 -10.36
N GLU A 252 26.29 11.33 -9.18
CA GLU A 252 25.97 10.12 -8.42
C GLU A 252 24.48 10.09 -7.99
N TYR A 253 23.87 11.26 -7.74
CA TYR A 253 22.48 11.36 -7.28
C TYR A 253 21.44 10.84 -8.29
N SER A 254 21.59 11.12 -9.59
CA SER A 254 20.60 10.71 -10.60
C SER A 254 20.60 9.20 -10.85
N LEU A 255 21.77 8.58 -10.81
CA LEU A 255 21.89 7.12 -10.90
C LEU A 255 21.32 6.44 -9.66
N ILE A 256 21.47 7.05 -8.49
CA ILE A 256 20.90 6.54 -7.23
C ILE A 256 19.37 6.64 -7.26
N TYR A 257 18.82 7.75 -7.77
CA TYR A 257 17.40 7.89 -8.01
C TYR A 257 16.85 6.84 -8.97
N LEU A 258 17.54 6.60 -10.09
CA LEU A 258 17.16 5.55 -11.02
C LEU A 258 17.24 4.16 -10.35
N ALA A 259 18.35 3.86 -9.68
CA ALA A 259 18.57 2.59 -8.99
C ALA A 259 17.48 2.31 -7.93
N SER A 260 17.09 3.31 -7.14
CA SER A 260 16.05 3.15 -6.11
C SER A 260 14.69 2.84 -6.74
N ARG A 261 14.35 3.44 -7.89
CA ARG A 261 13.09 3.18 -8.61
C ARG A 261 13.05 1.79 -9.25
N LEU A 262 14.18 1.29 -9.73
CA LEU A 262 14.26 -0.03 -10.36
C LEU A 262 14.32 -1.18 -9.33
N LEU A 263 14.77 -0.89 -8.10
CA LEU A 263 15.00 -1.91 -7.07
C LEU A 263 13.73 -2.72 -6.72
N PRO A 264 12.53 -2.13 -6.48
CA PRO A 264 11.31 -2.90 -6.23
C PRO A 264 10.97 -3.88 -7.36
N ALA A 265 11.07 -3.44 -8.63
CA ALA A 265 10.81 -4.28 -9.80
C ALA A 265 11.74 -5.50 -9.85
N LEU A 266 13.04 -5.27 -9.67
CA LEU A 266 14.06 -6.31 -9.64
C LEU A 266 13.91 -7.25 -8.44
N THR A 267 13.40 -6.73 -7.32
CA THR A 267 13.14 -7.51 -6.10
C THR A 267 12.02 -8.52 -6.32
N VAL A 268 10.92 -8.09 -6.93
CA VAL A 268 9.73 -8.94 -7.15
C VAL A 268 9.96 -10.03 -8.20
N LEU A 269 10.83 -9.78 -9.17
CA LEU A 269 11.13 -10.73 -10.24
C LEU A 269 12.11 -11.86 -9.85
N GLU A 270 12.43 -11.99 -8.55
CA GLU A 270 13.21 -13.07 -7.94
C GLU A 270 14.62 -13.33 -8.54
N ARG A 271 15.63 -12.73 -7.90
CA ARG A 271 17.04 -13.21 -7.81
C ARG A 271 17.81 -13.41 -9.11
N GLY A 272 17.90 -12.35 -9.91
CA GLY A 272 18.99 -12.18 -10.86
C GLY A 272 20.21 -11.48 -10.25
N GLU A 273 21.37 -11.63 -10.88
CA GLU A 273 22.58 -10.83 -10.60
C GLU A 273 22.28 -9.30 -10.64
N GLY A 274 21.29 -8.86 -11.41
CA GLY A 274 20.91 -7.45 -11.52
C GLY A 274 20.40 -6.83 -10.22
N TYR A 275 19.65 -7.58 -9.41
CA TYR A 275 19.21 -7.11 -8.09
C TYR A 275 20.42 -6.88 -7.15
N GLN A 276 21.34 -7.84 -7.10
CA GLN A 276 22.52 -7.78 -6.24
C GLN A 276 23.44 -6.63 -6.64
N GLU A 277 23.58 -6.39 -7.95
CA GLU A 277 24.36 -5.28 -8.49
C GLU A 277 23.77 -3.92 -8.06
N ILE A 278 22.45 -3.74 -8.19
CA ILE A 278 21.77 -2.49 -7.79
C ILE A 278 21.84 -2.29 -6.27
N GLU A 279 21.59 -3.34 -5.49
CA GLU A 279 21.68 -3.28 -4.03
C GLU A 279 23.09 -2.92 -3.58
N TYR A 280 24.12 -3.57 -4.15
CA TYR A 280 25.52 -3.24 -3.85
C TYR A 280 25.88 -1.82 -4.25
N PHE A 281 25.40 -1.35 -5.42
CA PHE A 281 25.62 0.02 -5.88
C PHE A 281 25.02 1.05 -4.91
N LEU A 282 23.78 0.80 -4.45
CA LEU A 282 23.08 1.63 -3.47
C LEU A 282 23.78 1.60 -2.10
N ASP A 283 24.19 0.43 -1.63
CA ASP A 283 24.88 0.28 -0.34
C ASP A 283 26.28 0.89 -0.30
N SER A 284 26.93 0.98 -1.47
CA SER A 284 28.23 1.64 -1.61
C SER A 284 28.12 3.17 -1.59
N ASN A 285 26.91 3.73 -1.71
CA ASN A 285 26.66 5.16 -1.84
C ASN A 285 25.60 5.71 -0.85
N PRO A 286 25.71 5.43 0.47
CA PRO A 286 24.69 5.80 1.47
C PRO A 286 24.54 7.32 1.67
N GLN A 287 25.53 8.12 1.26
CA GLN A 287 25.55 9.57 1.46
C GLN A 287 24.51 10.35 0.63
N PHE A 288 23.92 9.72 -0.39
CA PHE A 288 22.97 10.37 -1.29
C PHE A 288 21.50 10.02 -1.01
N PHE A 289 21.22 9.23 0.04
CA PHE A 289 19.84 8.92 0.41
C PHE A 289 19.18 10.12 1.08
N ASP A 290 18.10 10.59 0.46
CA ASP A 290 17.12 11.51 1.05
C ASP A 290 15.91 10.73 1.60
N GLN A 291 14.93 11.45 2.16
CA GLN A 291 13.74 10.83 2.74
C GLN A 291 12.91 10.02 1.72
N ASN A 292 12.99 10.36 0.42
CA ASN A 292 12.23 9.67 -0.64
C ASN A 292 12.94 8.37 -1.05
N LEU A 293 14.28 8.38 -1.10
CA LEU A 293 15.08 7.20 -1.37
C LEU A 293 15.07 6.20 -0.21
N ASP A 294 14.94 6.69 1.02
CA ASP A 294 14.72 5.86 2.22
C ASP A 294 13.40 5.08 2.12
N PHE A 295 12.33 5.72 1.62
CA PHE A 295 11.03 5.07 1.43
C PHE A 295 11.13 3.89 0.44
N GLU A 296 11.74 4.09 -0.74
CA GLU A 296 11.86 3.03 -1.76
C GLU A 296 12.69 1.83 -1.25
N ARG A 297 13.70 2.11 -0.42
CA ARG A 297 14.51 1.07 0.21
C ARG A 297 13.72 0.30 1.28
N GLU A 298 13.01 1.01 2.16
CA GLU A 298 12.14 0.39 3.16
C GLU A 298 11.03 -0.45 2.48
N PHE A 299 10.45 0.06 1.40
CA PHE A 299 9.47 -0.65 0.60
C PHE A 299 10.05 -1.93 -0.04
N SER A 300 11.25 -1.86 -0.61
CA SER A 300 11.95 -3.04 -1.14
C SER A 300 12.21 -4.09 -0.05
N GLU A 301 12.62 -3.69 1.16
CA GLU A 301 12.81 -4.62 2.29
C GLU A 301 11.50 -5.31 2.71
N VAL A 302 10.40 -4.56 2.73
CA VAL A 302 9.06 -5.07 3.03
C VAL A 302 8.63 -6.10 1.96
N ILE A 303 8.88 -5.82 0.67
CA ILE A 303 8.66 -6.76 -0.42
C ILE A 303 9.56 -8.01 -0.29
N LYS A 304 10.85 -7.85 0.00
CA LYS A 304 11.78 -8.99 0.21
C LYS A 304 11.28 -9.91 1.31
N TYR A 305 10.87 -9.31 2.43
CA TYR A 305 10.32 -10.04 3.56
C TYR A 305 9.03 -10.77 3.19
N PHE A 306 8.15 -10.10 2.42
CA PHE A 306 6.93 -10.69 1.89
C PHE A 306 7.22 -11.91 1.00
N ILE A 307 8.11 -11.78 0.01
CA ILE A 307 8.48 -12.87 -0.91
C ILE A 307 9.15 -14.03 -0.15
N ALA A 308 10.12 -13.75 0.72
CA ALA A 308 10.82 -14.79 1.47
C ALA A 308 9.89 -15.62 2.37
N ARG A 309 8.82 -15.00 2.88
CA ARG A 309 7.86 -15.63 3.80
C ARG A 309 6.74 -16.34 3.05
N SER A 310 6.28 -15.81 1.91
CA SER A 310 5.31 -16.47 1.02
C SER A 310 5.90 -17.75 0.40
N GLN A 311 7.15 -17.70 -0.07
CA GLN A 311 7.85 -18.87 -0.61
C GLN A 311 8.03 -20.01 0.41
N LYS A 312 8.31 -19.70 1.68
CA LYS A 312 8.53 -20.71 2.74
C LYS A 312 7.26 -21.42 3.21
N SER A 313 6.07 -20.86 2.94
CA SER A 313 4.82 -21.35 3.54
C SER A 313 3.74 -21.82 2.56
N PHE A 314 3.82 -21.55 1.25
CA PHE A 314 2.66 -21.70 0.36
C PHE A 314 2.78 -22.59 -0.90
N PHE A 315 3.92 -23.21 -1.22
CA PHE A 315 4.06 -24.06 -2.43
C PHE A 315 3.38 -25.45 -2.35
N LYS A 316 2.18 -25.54 -1.75
CA LYS A 316 1.32 -26.74 -1.86
C LYS A 316 -0.08 -26.48 -2.45
N TYR A 317 -0.47 -25.23 -2.68
CA TYR A 317 -1.69 -24.90 -3.43
C TYR A 317 -1.37 -23.87 -4.51
N GLU A 318 -1.87 -24.13 -5.71
CA GLU A 318 -1.50 -23.49 -6.97
C GLU A 318 -1.51 -21.96 -6.93
N SER A 319 -0.30 -21.40 -6.94
CA SER A 319 0.06 -19.98 -6.83
C SER A 319 -0.19 -19.17 -8.11
N ARG A 320 -1.22 -19.50 -8.90
CA ARG A 320 -1.57 -18.74 -10.12
C ARG A 320 -2.67 -17.69 -9.91
N ASN A 321 -3.38 -17.73 -8.77
CA ASN A 321 -4.55 -16.89 -8.50
C ASN A 321 -4.39 -15.99 -7.26
N ASP A 322 -3.18 -15.83 -6.72
CA ASP A 322 -2.99 -14.90 -5.60
C ASP A 322 -3.02 -13.45 -6.10
N PHE A 323 -4.23 -12.90 -6.05
CA PHE A 323 -4.55 -11.55 -6.50
C PHE A 323 -3.63 -10.48 -5.88
N ALA A 324 -3.29 -10.61 -4.61
CA ALA A 324 -2.46 -9.63 -3.92
C ALA A 324 -0.99 -9.73 -4.35
N TYR A 325 -0.47 -10.95 -4.52
CA TYR A 325 0.86 -11.16 -5.10
C TYR A 325 0.95 -10.55 -6.50
N LYS A 326 -0.04 -10.82 -7.35
CA LYS A 326 -0.08 -10.27 -8.71
C LYS A 326 -0.18 -8.74 -8.73
N LEU A 327 -0.98 -8.16 -7.82
CA LEU A 327 -1.04 -6.71 -7.66
C LEU A 327 0.30 -6.13 -7.25
N ILE A 328 1.02 -6.74 -6.30
CA ILE A 328 2.35 -6.28 -5.87
C ILE A 328 3.33 -6.34 -7.06
N VAL A 329 3.32 -7.43 -7.83
CA VAL A 329 4.14 -7.62 -9.03
C VAL A 329 3.85 -6.55 -10.07
N ASP A 330 2.60 -6.40 -10.47
CA ASP A 330 2.22 -5.43 -11.48
C ASP A 330 2.45 -3.99 -10.98
N TYR A 331 2.27 -3.71 -9.68
CA TYR A 331 2.57 -2.40 -9.09
C TYR A 331 4.05 -2.05 -9.19
N CYS A 332 4.93 -3.03 -8.98
CA CYS A 332 6.36 -2.83 -9.04
C CYS A 332 6.91 -2.82 -10.46
N ILE A 333 6.20 -3.36 -11.46
CA ILE A 333 6.70 -3.52 -12.85
C ILE A 333 6.15 -2.44 -13.80
N TYR A 334 4.96 -1.91 -13.53
CA TYR A 334 4.31 -0.94 -14.40
C TYR A 334 4.45 0.48 -13.81
N ASP A 335 4.90 1.41 -14.65
CA ASP A 335 5.06 2.83 -14.29
C ASP A 335 3.71 3.50 -14.00
N ASP A 336 2.68 3.16 -14.78
CA ASP A 336 1.31 3.64 -14.55
C ASP A 336 0.63 2.83 -13.43
N LYS A 337 0.90 3.24 -12.20
CA LYS A 337 0.28 2.67 -10.99
C LYS A 337 -1.25 2.75 -11.05
N LEU A 338 -1.82 3.81 -11.62
CA LEU A 338 -3.27 3.98 -11.75
C LEU A 338 -3.90 2.89 -12.64
N GLU A 339 -3.28 2.60 -13.79
CA GLU A 339 -3.75 1.55 -14.69
C GLU A 339 -3.58 0.15 -14.07
N VAL A 340 -2.51 -0.07 -13.31
CA VAL A 340 -2.34 -1.32 -12.54
C VAL A 340 -3.51 -1.54 -11.59
N PHE A 341 -3.85 -0.53 -10.79
CA PHE A 341 -4.99 -0.63 -9.88
C PHE A 341 -6.28 -0.79 -10.66
N ARG A 342 -6.52 -0.04 -11.74
CA ARG A 342 -7.74 -0.19 -12.56
C ARG A 342 -7.90 -1.62 -13.10
N ARG A 343 -6.83 -2.21 -13.63
CA ARG A 343 -6.79 -3.58 -14.11
C ARG A 343 -7.10 -4.58 -13.00
N HIS A 344 -6.47 -4.41 -11.83
CA HIS A 344 -6.69 -5.29 -10.69
C HIS A 344 -8.06 -5.11 -10.05
N ARG A 345 -8.65 -3.91 -10.09
CA ARG A 345 -10.03 -3.68 -9.67
C ARG A 345 -10.99 -4.53 -10.50
N ASN A 346 -10.85 -4.48 -11.82
CA ASN A 346 -11.70 -5.26 -12.72
C ASN A 346 -11.52 -6.77 -12.49
N LEU A 347 -10.28 -7.23 -12.31
CA LEU A 347 -9.98 -8.61 -11.94
C LEU A 347 -10.59 -8.99 -10.58
N LEU A 348 -10.52 -8.10 -9.59
CA LEU A 348 -11.08 -8.31 -8.26
C LEU A 348 -12.59 -8.40 -8.28
N VAL A 349 -13.29 -7.47 -8.95
CA VAL A 349 -14.75 -7.47 -9.07
C VAL A 349 -15.23 -8.76 -9.75
N ASN A 350 -14.54 -9.18 -10.80
CA ASN A 350 -14.88 -10.40 -11.54
C ASN A 350 -14.57 -11.68 -10.75
N ASN A 351 -13.48 -11.71 -9.98
CA ASN A 351 -13.02 -12.89 -9.23
C ASN A 351 -13.37 -12.84 -7.74
N LEU A 352 -14.14 -11.83 -7.29
CA LEU A 352 -14.53 -11.64 -5.89
C LEU A 352 -15.11 -12.92 -5.26
N PRO A 353 -16.00 -13.68 -5.94
CA PRO A 353 -16.53 -14.93 -5.39
C PRO A 353 -15.46 -16.00 -5.14
N GLU A 354 -14.47 -16.13 -6.01
CA GLU A 354 -13.38 -17.11 -5.87
C GLU A 354 -12.42 -16.72 -4.75
N ILE A 355 -12.05 -15.43 -4.68
CA ILE A 355 -11.15 -14.90 -3.64
C ILE A 355 -11.79 -15.09 -2.24
N LEU A 356 -13.08 -14.81 -2.10
CA LEU A 356 -13.80 -15.04 -0.84
C LEU A 356 -13.92 -16.53 -0.49
N LYS A 357 -13.96 -17.44 -1.47
CA LYS A 357 -14.03 -18.89 -1.23
C LYS A 357 -12.73 -19.46 -0.67
N HIS A 358 -11.59 -18.88 -1.04
CA HIS A 358 -10.25 -19.37 -0.67
C HIS A 358 -9.62 -18.68 0.55
N SER A 359 -10.23 -17.62 1.07
CA SER A 359 -9.74 -16.88 2.23
C SER A 359 -10.51 -17.23 3.52
N PRO A 360 -10.07 -18.23 4.31
CA PRO A 360 -10.70 -18.57 5.60
C PRO A 360 -10.51 -17.43 6.61
N THR A 361 -11.52 -17.26 7.47
CA THR A 361 -11.59 -16.21 8.52
C THR A 361 -10.68 -16.46 9.74
N THR A 362 -9.80 -17.45 9.69
CA THR A 362 -8.95 -17.84 10.82
C THR A 362 -7.48 -17.74 10.44
N ASP A 363 -6.77 -16.87 11.17
CA ASP A 363 -5.32 -16.64 11.21
C ASP A 363 -4.51 -17.19 10.04
N ASN A 364 -4.11 -16.27 9.16
CA ASN A 364 -3.10 -16.57 8.16
C ASN A 364 -1.97 -15.55 8.32
N ASN A 365 -0.74 -16.02 8.57
CA ASN A 365 0.49 -15.22 8.54
C ASN A 365 0.57 -14.36 7.26
N TYR A 366 -0.05 -14.83 6.18
CA TYR A 366 -0.22 -14.13 4.91
C TYR A 366 -0.96 -12.80 5.01
N ASN A 367 -1.99 -12.69 5.87
CA ASN A 367 -2.77 -11.46 6.02
C ASN A 367 -2.02 -10.42 6.86
N GLN A 368 -1.28 -10.87 7.88
CA GLN A 368 -0.37 -9.98 8.61
C GLN A 368 0.72 -9.44 7.67
N LEU A 369 1.26 -10.30 6.80
CA LEU A 369 2.25 -9.95 5.79
C LEU A 369 1.70 -8.95 4.75
N LEU A 370 0.47 -9.14 4.29
CA LEU A 370 -0.20 -8.19 3.40
C LEU A 370 -0.51 -6.87 4.10
N ASN A 371 -0.95 -6.91 5.36
CA ASN A 371 -1.13 -5.71 6.18
C ASN A 371 0.20 -4.95 6.42
N GLU A 372 1.35 -5.60 6.23
CA GLU A 372 2.66 -4.94 6.26
C GLU A 372 3.03 -4.30 4.91
N VAL A 373 2.70 -4.90 3.76
CA VAL A 373 3.07 -4.40 2.41
C VAL A 373 2.06 -3.39 1.86
N VAL A 374 0.77 -3.66 2.04
CA VAL A 374 -0.32 -2.88 1.45
C VAL A 374 -0.30 -1.42 1.90
N PRO A 375 -0.05 -1.07 3.18
CA PRO A 375 0.07 0.33 3.57
C PRO A 375 1.17 1.09 2.83
N TRP A 376 2.27 0.42 2.45
CA TRP A 376 3.36 1.07 1.69
C TRP A 376 2.94 1.35 0.25
N ILE A 377 2.34 0.36 -0.41
CA ILE A 377 1.78 0.51 -1.76
C ILE A 377 0.77 1.66 -1.79
N LEU A 378 -0.05 1.75 -0.74
CA LEU A 378 -1.06 2.80 -0.62
C LEU A 378 -0.46 4.15 -0.27
N MET A 379 0.57 4.20 0.57
CA MET A 379 1.27 5.43 0.89
C MET A 379 1.93 6.01 -0.37
N ASP A 380 2.61 5.18 -1.14
CA ASP A 380 3.23 5.55 -2.42
C ASP A 380 2.19 5.92 -3.49
N ALA A 381 1.11 5.14 -3.63
CA ALA A 381 0.00 5.49 -4.52
C ALA A 381 -0.70 6.79 -4.10
N SER A 382 -0.81 7.06 -2.80
CA SER A 382 -1.45 8.27 -2.27
C SER A 382 -0.64 9.55 -2.50
N GLN A 383 0.68 9.44 -2.69
CA GLN A 383 1.54 10.56 -3.06
C GLN A 383 1.28 11.05 -4.49
N GLN A 384 0.70 10.21 -5.37
CA GLN A 384 0.45 10.54 -6.77
C GLN A 384 -1.00 10.98 -7.06
N LEU A 385 -1.91 10.93 -6.08
CA LEU A 385 -3.35 11.11 -6.32
C LEU A 385 -4.00 12.08 -5.31
N ILE A 386 -4.39 13.25 -5.81
CA ILE A 386 -5.13 14.34 -5.14
C ILE A 386 -6.45 14.49 -5.95
N HIS A 387 -7.69 14.28 -5.48
CA HIS A 387 -8.53 14.98 -4.49
C HIS A 387 -9.94 14.32 -4.39
N GLN A 388 -10.63 14.52 -3.24
CA GLN A 388 -12.08 14.67 -2.92
C GLN A 388 -13.23 13.83 -3.55
N ASN A 389 -14.08 13.24 -2.68
CA ASN A 389 -15.50 13.62 -2.58
C ASN A 389 -16.22 13.23 -1.26
N ASP A 390 -17.14 14.09 -0.84
CA ASP A 390 -17.94 14.08 0.40
C ASP A 390 -19.24 13.28 0.24
N SER A 391 -19.27 12.04 0.73
CA SER A 391 -20.48 11.49 1.33
C SER A 391 -20.11 10.32 2.23
N ASN A 392 -20.32 10.49 3.53
CA ASN A 392 -20.06 9.44 4.50
C ASN A 392 -21.24 8.44 4.49
N PRO A 393 -21.08 7.22 3.94
CA PRO A 393 -22.10 6.18 4.05
C PRO A 393 -22.27 5.78 5.52
N LYS A 394 -23.48 5.39 5.91
CA LYS A 394 -23.73 4.87 7.26
C LYS A 394 -23.40 3.38 7.27
N LEU A 395 -22.96 2.86 8.43
CA LEU A 395 -22.64 1.43 8.59
C LEU A 395 -23.80 0.49 8.21
N GLN A 396 -25.05 0.95 8.38
CA GLN A 396 -26.27 0.21 8.04
C GLN A 396 -26.44 0.01 6.53
N ASP A 397 -25.87 0.91 5.71
CA ASP A 397 -25.96 0.86 4.25
C ASP A 397 -24.98 -0.17 3.66
N LEU A 398 -23.97 -0.58 4.44
CA LEU A 398 -22.93 -1.54 4.03
C LEU A 398 -23.32 -2.99 4.35
N GLY A 399 -24.33 -3.19 5.20
CA GLY A 399 -24.69 -4.49 5.74
C GLY A 399 -25.89 -5.15 5.06
N PRO A 400 -26.24 -6.36 5.50
CA PRO A 400 -27.55 -6.97 5.22
C PRO A 400 -28.70 -6.07 5.70
N ASP A 401 -29.85 -6.19 5.04
CA ASP A 401 -31.06 -5.46 5.43
C ASP A 401 -31.56 -5.99 6.79
N GLU A 402 -32.30 -5.18 7.56
CA GLU A 402 -32.85 -5.61 8.87
C GLU A 402 -33.62 -6.94 8.78
N ARG A 403 -34.37 -7.11 7.68
CA ARG A 403 -35.18 -8.30 7.42
C ARG A 403 -34.35 -9.58 7.33
N GLU A 404 -33.13 -9.50 6.80
CA GLU A 404 -32.23 -10.66 6.72
C GLU A 404 -31.73 -11.07 8.12
N PHE A 405 -31.50 -10.11 9.01
CA PHE A 405 -31.15 -10.40 10.39
C PHE A 405 -32.32 -11.03 11.16
N GLU A 406 -33.54 -10.52 10.96
CA GLU A 406 -34.76 -11.07 11.55
C GLU A 406 -35.06 -12.50 11.06
N GLU A 407 -34.81 -12.79 9.78
CA GLU A 407 -34.96 -14.13 9.21
C GLU A 407 -34.00 -15.14 9.86
N VAL A 408 -32.74 -14.74 10.07
CA VAL A 408 -31.74 -15.60 10.75
C VAL A 408 -32.12 -15.85 12.21
N GLU A 409 -32.60 -14.82 12.92
CA GLU A 409 -33.09 -14.96 14.28
C GLU A 409 -34.31 -15.88 14.36
N SER A 410 -35.29 -15.71 13.47
CA SER A 410 -36.48 -16.57 13.44
C SER A 410 -36.14 -18.03 13.13
N THR A 411 -35.19 -18.26 12.22
CA THR A 411 -34.67 -19.60 11.88
C THR A 411 -33.96 -20.24 13.07
N PHE A 412 -33.19 -19.46 13.84
CA PHE A 412 -32.57 -19.91 15.08
C PHE A 412 -33.64 -20.30 16.10
N TRP A 413 -34.60 -19.43 16.38
CA TRP A 413 -35.67 -19.70 17.35
C TRP A 413 -36.46 -20.94 16.97
N TRP A 414 -36.82 -21.12 15.70
CA TRP A 414 -37.55 -22.30 15.25
C TRP A 414 -36.76 -23.59 15.44
N LYS A 415 -35.47 -23.62 15.06
CA LYS A 415 -34.60 -24.79 15.25
C LYS A 415 -34.27 -25.07 16.72
N HIS A 416 -34.06 -24.02 17.51
CA HIS A 416 -33.69 -24.13 18.91
C HIS A 416 -34.88 -24.54 19.76
N VAL A 417 -36.03 -23.86 19.64
CA VAL A 417 -37.25 -24.14 20.40
C VAL A 417 -37.76 -25.55 20.12
N ASN A 418 -37.80 -25.98 18.85
CA ASN A 418 -38.23 -27.34 18.52
C ASN A 418 -37.32 -28.40 19.15
N ARG A 419 -36.00 -28.16 19.20
CA ARG A 419 -35.05 -29.09 19.80
C ARG A 419 -35.16 -29.11 21.33
N VAL A 420 -35.35 -27.95 21.97
CA VAL A 420 -35.56 -27.83 23.42
C VAL A 420 -36.87 -28.48 23.83
N LEU A 421 -37.98 -28.22 23.11
CA LEU A 421 -39.27 -28.85 23.35
C LEU A 421 -39.19 -30.37 23.20
N PHE A 422 -38.50 -30.86 22.17
CA PHE A 422 -38.32 -32.30 21.95
C PHE A 422 -37.54 -32.97 23.09
N ILE A 423 -36.42 -32.38 23.52
CA ILE A 423 -35.61 -32.92 24.63
C ILE A 423 -36.38 -32.85 25.95
N SER A 424 -37.06 -31.72 26.21
CA SER A 424 -37.89 -31.54 27.41
C SER A 424 -39.03 -32.56 27.47
N CYS A 425 -39.72 -32.78 26.34
CA CYS A 425 -40.78 -33.79 26.20
C CYS A 425 -40.24 -35.20 26.44
N MET A 426 -39.12 -35.57 25.82
CA MET A 426 -38.48 -36.88 26.02
C MET A 426 -38.07 -37.11 27.48
N CYS A 427 -37.43 -36.13 28.12
CA CYS A 427 -37.07 -36.21 29.54
C CYS A 427 -38.32 -36.32 30.43
N GLY A 428 -39.36 -35.53 30.14
CA GLY A 428 -40.65 -35.58 30.84
C GLY A 428 -41.32 -36.95 30.72
N CYS A 429 -41.33 -37.55 29.53
CA CYS A 429 -41.84 -38.91 29.32
C CYS A 429 -41.03 -39.96 30.08
N MET A 430 -39.69 -39.89 30.06
CA MET A 430 -38.83 -40.82 30.81
C MET A 430 -39.07 -40.72 32.32
N LEU A 431 -39.23 -39.51 32.85
CA LEU A 431 -39.54 -39.28 34.27
C LEU A 431 -40.92 -39.82 34.64
N LEU A 432 -41.93 -39.58 33.80
CA LEU A 432 -43.29 -40.08 34.02
C LEU A 432 -43.31 -41.62 34.02
N MET A 433 -42.60 -42.26 33.10
CA MET A 433 -42.44 -43.72 33.08
C MET A 433 -41.71 -44.24 34.32
N GLY A 434 -40.70 -43.51 34.82
CA GLY A 434 -40.02 -43.83 36.06
C GLY A 434 -40.95 -43.77 37.28
N ILE A 435 -41.77 -42.72 37.38
CA ILE A 435 -42.75 -42.55 38.46
C ILE A 435 -43.81 -43.66 38.41
N ILE A 436 -44.33 -43.99 37.22
CA ILE A 436 -45.28 -45.10 37.04
C ILE A 436 -44.64 -46.42 37.46
N GLY A 437 -43.40 -46.69 37.02
CA GLY A 437 -42.67 -47.90 37.39
C GLY A 437 -42.50 -48.06 38.90
N ILE A 438 -42.11 -46.98 39.60
CA ILE A 438 -41.97 -46.98 41.06
C ILE A 438 -43.32 -47.17 41.76
N SER A 439 -44.37 -46.53 41.25
CA SER A 439 -45.73 -46.61 41.82
C SER A 439 -46.36 -47.99 41.66
N VAL A 440 -46.05 -48.71 40.57
CA VAL A 440 -46.60 -50.04 40.29
C VAL A 440 -45.82 -51.16 41.00
N LEU A 441 -44.53 -50.98 41.27
CA LEU A 441 -43.65 -52.06 41.78
C LEU A 441 -43.26 -51.93 43.28
N GLY A 442 -43.55 -50.80 43.95
CA GLY A 442 -43.11 -50.56 45.33
C GLY A 442 -44.11 -51.02 46.41
N PRO A 443 -43.70 -51.79 47.44
CA PRO A 443 -44.51 -52.04 48.63
C PRO A 443 -44.46 -50.80 49.54
N PHE A 444 -45.49 -49.96 49.51
CA PHE A 444 -45.52 -48.73 50.29
C PHE A 444 -45.74 -48.98 51.79
N GLN A 445 -44.67 -48.99 52.58
CA GLN A 445 -44.73 -48.63 54.01
C GLN A 445 -44.51 -47.11 54.15
N SER A 446 -45.42 -46.45 54.88
CA SER A 446 -45.75 -45.02 54.77
C SER A 446 -44.67 -44.01 55.14
N ARG A 447 -43.49 -44.43 55.60
CA ARG A 447 -42.43 -43.52 56.09
C ARG A 447 -41.37 -43.19 55.04
N ASP A 448 -41.12 -44.09 54.08
CA ASP A 448 -40.08 -43.91 53.05
C ASP A 448 -40.62 -43.24 51.76
N ALA A 449 -41.94 -43.19 51.59
CA ALA A 449 -42.60 -42.61 50.42
C ALA A 449 -42.23 -41.14 50.18
N ASN A 450 -42.11 -40.36 51.27
CA ASN A 450 -41.75 -38.94 51.18
C ASN A 450 -40.29 -38.73 50.74
N VAL A 451 -39.39 -39.63 51.14
CA VAL A 451 -37.97 -39.56 50.77
C VAL A 451 -37.80 -39.87 49.28
N TRP A 452 -38.47 -40.91 48.78
CA TRP A 452 -38.49 -41.24 47.35
C TRP A 452 -39.15 -40.16 46.50
N PHE A 453 -40.22 -39.53 46.99
CA PHE A 453 -40.85 -38.40 46.32
C PHE A 453 -39.90 -37.19 46.22
N LEU A 454 -39.21 -36.83 47.31
CA LEU A 454 -38.25 -35.72 47.32
C LEU A 454 -37.03 -36.00 46.44
N LEU A 455 -36.49 -37.23 46.44
CA LEU A 455 -35.41 -37.65 45.54
C LEU A 455 -35.85 -37.60 44.07
N GLY A 456 -37.06 -38.05 43.77
CA GLY A 456 -37.66 -37.93 42.44
C GLY A 456 -37.76 -36.47 42.00
N LEU A 457 -38.30 -35.61 42.86
CA LEU A 457 -38.45 -34.17 42.58
C LEU A 457 -37.10 -33.47 42.41
N PHE A 458 -36.10 -33.80 43.23
CA PHE A 458 -34.74 -33.28 43.09
C PHE A 458 -34.09 -33.73 41.78
N SER A 459 -34.26 -34.99 41.37
CA SER A 459 -33.78 -35.49 40.07
C SER A 459 -34.44 -34.77 38.89
N VAL A 460 -35.72 -34.42 39.00
CA VAL A 460 -36.44 -33.64 37.98
C VAL A 460 -35.86 -32.23 37.89
N LEU A 461 -35.68 -31.55 39.02
CA LEU A 461 -35.11 -30.21 39.06
C LEU A 461 -33.67 -30.18 38.53
N LEU A 462 -32.84 -31.16 38.91
CA LEU A 462 -31.48 -31.29 38.41
C LEU A 462 -31.47 -31.53 36.90
N GLY A 463 -32.34 -32.40 36.39
CA GLY A 463 -32.51 -32.65 34.96
C GLY A 463 -32.93 -31.41 34.18
N LEU A 464 -33.83 -30.60 34.74
CA LEU A 464 -34.25 -29.32 34.16
C LEU A 464 -33.12 -28.28 34.18
N CYS A 465 -32.35 -28.17 35.26
CA CYS A 465 -31.22 -27.25 35.34
C CYS A 465 -30.08 -27.64 34.37
N VAL A 466 -29.71 -28.92 34.31
CA VAL A 466 -28.69 -29.42 33.38
C VAL A 466 -29.18 -29.31 31.94
N GLY A 467 -30.44 -29.66 31.67
CA GLY A 467 -31.06 -29.50 30.36
C GLY A 467 -31.09 -28.04 29.91
N TYR A 468 -31.46 -27.11 30.80
CA TYR A 468 -31.44 -25.67 30.52
C TYR A 468 -30.03 -25.16 30.21
N TYR A 469 -29.03 -25.55 31.01
CA TYR A 469 -27.64 -25.13 30.82
C TYR A 469 -27.03 -25.67 29.52
N VAL A 470 -27.22 -26.97 29.23
CA VAL A 470 -26.75 -27.59 27.98
C VAL A 470 -27.46 -27.00 26.78
N ASN A 471 -28.77 -26.75 26.86
CA ASN A 471 -29.53 -26.11 25.81
C ASN A 471 -29.09 -24.68 25.56
N PHE A 472 -28.84 -23.88 26.60
CA PHE A 472 -28.34 -22.52 26.45
C PHE A 472 -27.00 -22.49 25.72
N LYS A 473 -26.03 -23.33 26.14
CA LYS A 473 -24.71 -23.40 25.52
C LYS A 473 -24.75 -23.96 24.09
N GLN A 474 -25.58 -24.96 23.81
CA GLN A 474 -25.76 -25.52 22.46
C GLN A 474 -26.52 -24.57 21.54
N GLY A 475 -27.50 -23.83 22.06
CA GLY A 475 -28.23 -22.80 21.33
C GLY A 475 -27.27 -21.75 20.78
N GLU A 476 -26.35 -21.29 21.62
CA GLU A 476 -25.32 -20.33 21.21
C GLU A 476 -24.43 -20.83 20.08
N LEU A 477 -23.99 -22.10 20.13
CA LEU A 477 -23.21 -22.72 19.06
C LEU A 477 -24.00 -22.86 17.75
N ILE A 478 -25.28 -23.21 17.84
CA ILE A 478 -26.17 -23.32 16.65
C ILE A 478 -26.36 -21.93 16.03
N ARG A 479 -26.61 -20.90 16.85
CA ARG A 479 -26.77 -19.52 16.40
C ARG A 479 -25.51 -19.02 15.71
N GLN A 480 -24.33 -19.25 16.31
CA GLN A 480 -23.03 -18.94 15.68
C GLN A 480 -22.87 -19.64 14.33
N LYS A 481 -23.21 -20.93 14.24
CA LYS A 481 -23.10 -21.69 13.00
C LYS A 481 -24.03 -21.17 11.90
N ILE A 482 -25.27 -20.82 12.23
CA ILE A 482 -26.23 -20.26 11.26
C ILE A 482 -25.74 -18.90 10.75
N ILE A 483 -25.30 -18.03 11.66
CA ILE A 483 -24.77 -16.70 11.31
C ILE A 483 -23.51 -16.82 10.46
N LEU A 484 -22.57 -17.68 10.84
CA LEU A 484 -21.34 -17.92 10.07
C LEU A 484 -21.66 -18.44 8.66
N ASN A 485 -22.64 -19.33 8.52
CA ASN A 485 -23.06 -19.82 7.22
C ASN A 485 -23.67 -18.70 6.35
N HIS A 486 -24.55 -17.87 6.89
CA HIS A 486 -25.13 -16.73 6.15
C HIS A 486 -24.07 -15.69 5.79
N TYR A 487 -23.15 -15.45 6.73
CA TYR A 487 -22.00 -14.59 6.53
C TYR A 487 -21.15 -15.04 5.34
N GLN A 488 -20.74 -16.32 5.34
CA GLN A 488 -19.92 -16.88 4.26
C GLN A 488 -20.68 -17.00 2.93
N ALA A 489 -21.99 -17.25 2.96
CA ALA A 489 -22.79 -17.46 1.75
C ALA A 489 -23.18 -16.16 1.04
N SER A 490 -23.49 -15.09 1.78
CA SER A 490 -24.10 -13.88 1.21
C SER A 490 -23.55 -12.58 1.81
N TRP A 491 -23.57 -12.44 3.14
CA TRP A 491 -23.36 -11.12 3.76
C TRP A 491 -21.95 -10.59 3.57
N ARG A 492 -20.93 -11.46 3.57
CA ARG A 492 -19.53 -11.08 3.31
C ARG A 492 -19.36 -10.46 1.93
N LYS A 493 -19.98 -11.04 0.89
CA LYS A 493 -19.91 -10.54 -0.50
C LYS A 493 -20.65 -9.21 -0.64
N LYS A 494 -21.86 -9.10 -0.06
CA LYS A 494 -22.67 -7.87 -0.08
C LYS A 494 -21.90 -6.72 0.58
N PHE A 495 -21.33 -6.96 1.76
CA PHE A 495 -20.51 -5.97 2.46
C PHE A 495 -19.31 -5.51 1.64
N CYS A 496 -18.52 -6.43 1.08
CA CYS A 496 -17.38 -6.06 0.23
C CYS A 496 -17.82 -5.25 -0.99
N SER A 497 -18.91 -5.64 -1.64
CA SER A 497 -19.43 -4.94 -2.82
C SER A 497 -19.81 -3.49 -2.48
N GLU A 498 -20.54 -3.27 -1.38
CA GLU A 498 -20.96 -1.92 -1.00
C GLU A 498 -19.81 -1.08 -0.45
N ALA A 499 -18.93 -1.66 0.36
CA ALA A 499 -17.73 -0.97 0.83
C ALA A 499 -16.83 -0.55 -0.34
N LEU A 500 -16.68 -1.42 -1.34
CA LEU A 500 -16.03 -1.06 -2.60
C LEU A 500 -16.80 0.04 -3.30
N ASN A 501 -18.10 -0.10 -3.59
CA ASN A 501 -18.90 0.92 -4.28
C ASN A 501 -18.79 2.31 -3.66
N HIS A 502 -18.73 2.39 -2.33
CA HIS A 502 -18.58 3.64 -1.58
C HIS A 502 -17.14 4.10 -1.39
N GLY A 503 -16.15 3.36 -1.88
CA GLY A 503 -14.73 3.70 -1.75
C GLY A 503 -14.26 3.74 -0.30
N LEU A 504 -14.79 2.88 0.58
CA LEU A 504 -14.44 2.87 2.01
C LEU A 504 -13.17 2.08 2.30
N ASN A 505 -12.17 2.74 2.88
CA ASN A 505 -10.93 2.08 3.24
C ASN A 505 -11.03 1.34 4.57
N TRP A 506 -9.97 0.58 4.86
CA TRP A 506 -9.55 0.15 6.19
C TRP A 506 -10.20 0.89 7.36
N GLN A 507 -9.63 2.07 7.52
CA GLN A 507 -9.80 2.98 8.63
C GLN A 507 -11.21 3.55 8.66
N ASP A 508 -11.86 3.74 7.52
CA ASP A 508 -13.24 4.20 7.45
C ASP A 508 -14.21 3.12 7.91
N VAL A 509 -14.01 1.89 7.45
CA VAL A 509 -14.81 0.75 7.89
C VAL A 509 -14.61 0.54 9.39
N GLU A 510 -13.36 0.58 9.86
CA GLU A 510 -13.05 0.47 11.28
C GLU A 510 -13.65 1.63 12.10
N HIS A 511 -13.57 2.86 11.61
CA HIS A 511 -14.19 4.03 12.24
C HIS A 511 -15.72 3.88 12.28
N LEU A 512 -16.36 3.46 11.20
CA LEU A 512 -17.81 3.19 11.15
C LEU A 512 -18.21 2.06 12.10
N LEU A 513 -17.40 1.01 12.23
CA LEU A 513 -17.59 -0.08 13.20
C LEU A 513 -17.36 0.36 14.66
N ASN A 514 -16.57 1.41 14.87
CA ASN A 514 -16.24 1.98 16.18
C ASN A 514 -17.14 3.16 16.58
N GLN A 515 -17.94 3.71 15.65
CA GLN A 515 -18.86 4.81 15.96
C GLN A 515 -19.90 4.36 17.00
N PRO A 516 -20.18 5.19 18.03
CA PRO A 516 -21.15 4.88 19.07
C PRO A 516 -22.63 4.92 18.61
N ASN A 517 -22.89 4.88 17.29
CA ASN A 517 -24.21 5.03 16.70
C ASN A 517 -24.99 3.71 16.68
N SER A 518 -25.54 3.34 17.84
CA SER A 518 -26.95 2.99 18.09
C SER A 518 -27.06 2.02 19.27
N GLU A 519 -27.53 2.57 20.38
CA GLU A 519 -28.21 1.95 21.51
C GLU A 519 -28.28 0.41 21.56
N ASN A 520 -27.63 -0.16 22.59
CA ASN A 520 -28.11 -1.35 23.30
C ASN A 520 -28.59 -2.56 22.47
N GLN A 521 -27.97 -2.86 21.33
CA GLN A 521 -28.16 -4.19 20.76
C GLN A 521 -27.44 -5.20 21.65
N SER A 522 -28.21 -6.10 22.27
CA SER A 522 -27.65 -7.16 23.11
C SER A 522 -26.45 -7.80 22.40
N SER A 523 -25.36 -8.08 23.12
CA SER A 523 -24.18 -8.79 22.61
C SER A 523 -24.51 -10.15 21.96
N SER A 524 -25.77 -10.58 22.09
CA SER A 524 -26.31 -11.78 21.50
C SER A 524 -26.85 -11.62 20.08
N SER A 525 -27.20 -10.42 19.59
CA SER A 525 -27.91 -10.23 18.31
C SER A 525 -27.11 -10.71 17.08
N ALA A 526 -27.82 -11.22 16.05
CA ALA A 526 -27.21 -11.59 14.78
C ALA A 526 -26.40 -10.45 14.14
N ARG A 527 -26.88 -9.22 14.26
CA ARG A 527 -26.22 -8.00 13.78
C ARG A 527 -24.89 -7.70 14.49
N SER A 528 -24.86 -7.76 15.83
CA SER A 528 -23.61 -7.59 16.60
C SER A 528 -22.55 -8.61 16.19
N ARG A 529 -22.98 -9.86 15.94
CA ARG A 529 -22.10 -10.94 15.49
C ARG A 529 -21.63 -10.76 14.05
N PHE A 530 -22.48 -10.27 13.16
CA PHE A 530 -22.10 -9.90 11.80
C PHE A 530 -20.95 -8.88 11.82
N TYR A 531 -21.09 -7.76 12.53
CA TYR A 531 -20.02 -6.76 12.61
C TYR A 531 -18.75 -7.28 13.29
N ARG A 532 -18.88 -8.18 14.27
CA ARG A 532 -17.73 -8.87 14.86
C ARG A 532 -17.01 -9.76 13.84
N LEU A 533 -17.74 -10.45 12.97
CA LEU A 533 -17.17 -11.24 11.87
C LEU A 533 -16.49 -10.35 10.83
N VAL A 534 -17.12 -9.23 10.45
CA VAL A 534 -16.51 -8.22 9.56
C VAL A 534 -15.19 -7.70 10.14
N ARG A 535 -15.15 -7.39 11.45
CA ARG A 535 -13.95 -6.87 12.13
C ARG A 535 -12.75 -7.82 12.00
N VAL A 536 -13.00 -9.13 12.03
CA VAL A 536 -11.96 -10.17 12.00
C VAL A 536 -11.79 -10.81 10.63
N ASP A 537 -12.49 -10.33 9.60
CA ASP A 537 -12.42 -10.91 8.27
C ASP A 537 -11.26 -10.32 7.48
N PRO A 538 -10.18 -11.08 7.26
CA PRO A 538 -8.98 -10.56 6.63
C PRO A 538 -9.19 -10.23 5.15
N ALA A 539 -10.13 -10.89 4.47
CA ALA A 539 -10.41 -10.57 3.07
C ALA A 539 -11.09 -9.21 2.96
N ILE A 540 -11.97 -8.87 3.91
CA ILE A 540 -12.60 -7.54 3.95
C ILE A 540 -11.53 -6.48 4.16
N GLN A 541 -10.67 -6.65 5.17
CA GLN A 541 -9.55 -5.75 5.44
C GLN A 541 -8.69 -5.56 4.18
N LEU A 542 -8.25 -6.65 3.55
CA LEU A 542 -7.43 -6.59 2.36
C LEU A 542 -8.12 -5.85 1.20
N ILE A 543 -9.38 -6.18 0.91
CA ILE A 543 -10.15 -5.62 -0.20
C ILE A 543 -10.38 -4.12 -0.01
N THR A 544 -10.80 -3.71 1.19
CA THR A 544 -11.08 -2.30 1.48
C THR A 544 -9.79 -1.49 1.62
N THR A 545 -8.71 -2.05 2.16
CA THR A 545 -7.42 -1.33 2.21
C THR A 545 -6.87 -1.10 0.80
N LEU A 546 -6.82 -2.14 -0.04
CA LEU A 546 -6.19 -2.07 -1.37
C LEU A 546 -6.87 -1.12 -2.37
N PHE A 547 -8.20 -1.02 -2.38
CA PHE A 547 -8.92 -0.35 -3.47
C PHE A 547 -9.66 0.92 -3.09
N ALA A 548 -9.96 1.11 -1.80
CA ALA A 548 -10.79 2.22 -1.41
C ALA A 548 -10.06 3.55 -1.32
N ASN A 549 -8.76 3.51 -1.00
CA ASN A 549 -7.89 4.69 -1.10
C ASN A 549 -7.78 5.21 -2.54
N TRP A 550 -8.10 4.38 -3.55
CA TRP A 550 -8.17 4.77 -4.95
C TRP A 550 -9.55 5.35 -5.35
N MET A 551 -10.64 5.04 -4.63
CA MET A 551 -11.99 5.55 -4.93
C MET A 551 -12.41 6.77 -4.10
N LYS A 552 -11.69 7.05 -3.01
CA LYS A 552 -11.93 8.20 -2.14
C LYS A 552 -11.49 9.54 -2.71
N ARG A 553 -10.96 9.55 -3.92
CA ARG A 553 -10.45 10.73 -4.60
C ARG A 553 -10.88 10.67 -6.06
#